data_AF-A0A9W8IXZ6-F1
#
_entry.id   AF-A0A9W8IXZ6-F1
#
_cell.length_a   1.000
_cell.length_b   1.000
_cell.length_c   1.000
_cell.angle_alpha   90.00
_cell.angle_beta   90.00
_cell.angle_gamma   90.00
#
_symmetry.space_group_name_H-M   'P 1'
#
loop_
_entity.id
_entity.type
_entity.pdbx_description
1 polymer ?
#
loop_
_entity_poly.entity_id
_entity_poly.type
_entity_poly.pdbx_seq_one_letter_code
_entity_poly.pdbx_strand_id
1 'polypeptide(L)'
;MVDKKMEENIVQFCAITAASTRDARKFLEHHGRLDVAVDAYFNNPNQFASSSKSRKQEQPAAPSTSKINALFDQYKDEGGDEISIDGTIKLCQDLGVDPEDVVMLAIAYELKSPRIGEWNRQGWSEGWKNIGADSLPTMTASASKLRKQLSSDPKYFAKVYAYTFEFAKSEGQRSLPTDTAQAFWGLLLPLGLQGGALSHVDEDEDVSMGETGNDGFKEEHVQWWFDFLNEKKLKGVSKDTWSMFRDFIRTIDSQFKKYDAEAAWPSTIDEFVDYARNRAGTS
;
A
#
# COMPACT_ATOMS: atom_id res chain seq x y z
N MET A 1 29.80 -32.83 48.43
CA MET A 1 29.14 -31.77 49.26
C MET A 1 28.53 -30.65 48.42
N VAL A 2 28.91 -30.46 47.14
CA VAL A 2 28.42 -29.37 46.29
C VAL A 2 26.99 -29.62 45.76
N ASP A 3 26.64 -30.86 45.41
CA ASP A 3 25.33 -31.19 44.83
C ASP A 3 24.14 -31.02 45.78
N LYS A 4 24.33 -31.30 47.08
CA LYS A 4 23.27 -31.18 48.09
C LYS A 4 22.76 -29.73 48.27
N LYS A 5 23.69 -28.77 48.22
CA LYS A 5 23.36 -27.34 48.37
C LYS A 5 22.64 -26.80 47.13
N MET A 6 22.95 -27.34 45.94
CA MET A 6 22.27 -27.00 44.70
C MET A 6 20.82 -27.53 44.69
N GLU A 7 20.59 -28.75 45.16
CA GLU A 7 19.24 -29.32 45.28
C GLU A 7 18.37 -28.57 46.30
N GLU A 8 18.90 -28.19 47.46
CA GLU A 8 18.20 -27.36 48.44
C GLU A 8 17.80 -26.00 47.87
N ASN A 9 18.71 -25.34 47.14
CA ASN A 9 18.44 -24.07 46.47
C ASN A 9 17.36 -24.21 45.39
N ILE A 10 17.33 -25.31 44.63
CA ILE A 10 16.29 -25.57 43.62
C ILE A 10 14.92 -25.70 44.29
N VAL A 11 14.82 -26.40 45.43
CA VAL A 11 13.55 -26.55 46.16
C VAL A 11 13.07 -25.21 46.70
N GLN A 12 13.96 -24.40 47.29
CA GLN A 12 13.61 -23.07 47.79
C GLN A 12 13.21 -22.12 46.65
N PHE A 13 13.90 -22.17 45.51
CA PHE A 13 13.57 -21.38 44.33
C PHE A 13 12.17 -21.72 43.82
N CYS A 14 11.83 -23.01 43.68
CA CYS A 14 10.51 -23.44 43.25
C CYS A 14 9.42 -23.04 44.25
N ALA A 15 9.72 -23.09 45.56
CA ALA A 15 8.78 -22.68 46.60
C ALA A 15 8.45 -21.19 46.56
N ILE A 16 9.40 -20.33 46.16
CA ILE A 16 9.23 -18.87 46.10
C ILE A 16 8.63 -18.42 44.78
N THR A 17 9.07 -18.99 43.66
CA THR A 17 8.73 -18.52 42.30
C THR A 17 7.60 -19.32 41.64
N ALA A 18 7.17 -20.43 42.24
CA ALA A 18 6.27 -21.42 41.64
C ALA A 18 6.75 -21.98 40.28
N ALA A 19 8.03 -21.81 39.96
CA ALA A 19 8.64 -22.27 38.71
C ALA A 19 8.85 -23.79 38.70
N SER A 20 9.09 -24.34 37.50
CA SER A 20 9.45 -25.75 37.36
C SER A 20 10.87 -26.00 37.91
N THR A 21 11.10 -27.19 38.47
CA THR A 21 12.43 -27.63 38.94
C THR A 21 13.50 -27.59 37.85
N ARG A 22 13.08 -27.68 36.58
CA ARG A 22 13.95 -27.57 35.40
C ARG A 22 14.43 -26.14 35.16
N ASP A 23 13.55 -25.16 35.30
CA ASP A 23 13.91 -23.74 35.11
C ASP A 23 14.74 -23.26 36.30
N ALA A 24 14.33 -23.62 37.52
CA ALA A 24 15.07 -23.33 38.75
C ALA A 24 16.55 -23.77 38.67
N ARG A 25 16.82 -24.98 38.15
CA ARG A 25 18.18 -25.48 37.97
C ARG A 25 19.01 -24.59 37.04
N LYS A 26 18.45 -24.15 35.91
CA LYS A 26 19.17 -23.32 34.93
C LYS A 26 19.46 -21.92 35.45
N PHE A 27 18.49 -21.30 36.13
CA PHE A 27 18.69 -19.98 36.73
C PHE A 27 19.74 -20.04 37.85
N LEU A 28 19.75 -21.10 38.67
CA LEU A 28 20.73 -21.29 39.73
C LEU A 28 22.13 -21.63 39.20
N GLU A 29 22.23 -22.35 38.08
CA GLU A 29 23.51 -22.66 37.42
C GLU A 29 24.14 -21.42 36.78
N HIS A 30 23.33 -20.50 36.25
CA HIS A 30 23.80 -19.27 35.64
C HIS A 30 24.15 -18.16 36.65
N HIS A 31 23.34 -17.99 37.70
CA HIS A 31 23.51 -16.89 38.65
C HIS A 31 24.27 -17.30 39.93
N GLY A 32 24.42 -18.59 40.21
CA GLY A 32 25.20 -19.14 41.33
C GLY A 32 24.65 -18.87 42.74
N ARG A 33 23.74 -17.91 42.92
CA ARG A 33 23.06 -17.59 44.18
C ARG A 33 21.54 -17.53 44.05
N LEU A 34 20.85 -17.99 45.08
CA LEU A 34 19.39 -18.12 45.13
C LEU A 34 18.66 -16.77 45.05
N ASP A 35 19.14 -15.77 45.77
CA ASP A 35 18.59 -14.42 45.82
C ASP A 35 18.59 -13.75 44.43
N VAL A 36 19.74 -13.79 43.75
CA VAL A 36 19.92 -13.22 42.41
C VAL A 36 19.12 -14.00 41.36
N ALA A 37 19.05 -15.32 41.49
CA ALA A 37 18.28 -16.16 40.58
C ALA A 37 16.77 -15.87 40.69
N VAL A 38 16.23 -15.71 41.91
CA VAL A 38 14.80 -15.43 42.13
C VAL A 38 14.43 -14.05 41.60
N ASP A 39 15.27 -13.04 41.85
CA ASP A 39 15.06 -11.69 41.31
C ASP A 39 15.12 -11.69 39.78
N ALA A 40 16.08 -12.40 39.18
CA ALA A 40 16.16 -12.59 37.73
C ALA A 40 14.92 -13.28 37.15
N TYR A 41 14.32 -14.24 37.88
CA TYR A 41 13.09 -14.91 37.46
C TYR A 41 11.87 -13.99 37.53
N PHE A 42 11.71 -13.18 38.58
CA PHE A 42 10.60 -12.22 38.64
C PHE A 42 10.74 -11.12 37.58
N ASN A 43 11.98 -10.70 37.28
CA ASN A 43 12.24 -9.74 36.21
C ASN A 43 12.06 -10.36 34.81
N ASN A 44 12.42 -11.63 34.61
CA ASN A 44 12.26 -12.34 33.33
C ASN A 44 11.95 -13.84 33.52
N PRO A 45 10.66 -14.21 33.71
CA PRO A 45 10.25 -15.60 33.99
C PRO A 45 10.58 -16.59 32.85
N ASN A 46 10.80 -16.08 31.64
CA ASN A 46 11.01 -16.87 30.43
C ASN A 46 12.47 -16.93 29.95
N GLN A 47 13.44 -16.42 30.72
CA GLN A 47 14.84 -16.29 30.27
C GLN A 47 15.48 -17.63 29.86
N PHE A 48 15.10 -18.74 30.52
CA PHE A 48 15.68 -20.07 30.28
C PHE A 48 14.64 -21.14 29.92
N ALA A 49 13.39 -20.73 29.68
CA ALA A 49 12.33 -21.62 29.22
C ALA A 49 12.79 -22.27 27.89
N SER A 50 13.03 -23.57 27.94
CA SER A 50 13.49 -24.36 26.80
C SER A 50 12.40 -24.35 25.73
N SER A 51 12.57 -23.49 24.71
CA SER A 51 12.20 -23.66 23.30
C SER A 51 11.34 -24.88 22.95
N SER A 52 10.12 -24.92 23.48
CA SER A 52 9.07 -25.84 23.08
C SER A 52 7.75 -25.26 23.55
N LYS A 53 6.94 -24.82 22.58
CA LYS A 53 5.67 -24.07 22.71
C LYS A 53 5.84 -22.56 22.88
N SER A 54 6.10 -21.91 21.75
CA SER A 54 5.24 -20.87 21.16
C SER A 54 4.24 -20.22 22.12
N ARG A 55 4.72 -19.38 23.04
CA ARG A 55 3.86 -18.40 23.72
C ARG A 55 4.23 -17.03 23.17
N LYS A 56 3.44 -16.62 22.17
CA LYS A 56 3.43 -15.27 21.61
C LYS A 56 3.30 -14.27 22.76
N GLN A 57 4.36 -13.53 23.00
CA GLN A 57 4.34 -12.28 23.73
C GLN A 57 4.51 -11.17 22.69
N GLU A 58 3.70 -10.14 22.83
CA GLU A 58 3.37 -9.11 21.84
C GLU A 58 4.57 -8.25 21.42
N GLN A 59 5.31 -8.75 20.44
CA GLN A 59 6.03 -7.93 19.45
C GLN A 59 5.52 -8.38 18.08
N PRO A 60 5.29 -7.46 17.11
CA PRO A 60 4.74 -7.82 15.82
C PRO A 60 5.69 -8.83 15.17
N ALA A 61 5.23 -10.08 15.08
CA ALA A 61 6.01 -11.16 14.50
C ALA A 61 6.39 -10.73 13.08
N ALA A 62 7.70 -10.79 12.77
CA ALA A 62 8.16 -10.55 11.42
C ALA A 62 7.37 -11.45 10.45
N PRO A 63 6.93 -10.93 9.31
CA PRO A 63 6.11 -11.68 8.36
C PRO A 63 6.83 -12.96 7.92
N SER A 64 6.13 -14.09 7.96
CA SER A 64 6.72 -15.38 7.62
C SER A 64 6.82 -15.56 6.10
N THR A 65 8.04 -15.52 5.57
CA THR A 65 8.30 -15.76 4.14
C THR A 65 7.74 -17.10 3.66
N SER A 66 7.76 -18.13 4.51
CA SER A 66 7.23 -19.46 4.18
C SER A 66 5.73 -19.45 3.93
N LYS A 67 4.95 -18.66 4.71
CA LYS A 67 3.51 -18.54 4.48
C LYS A 67 3.18 -17.72 3.24
N ILE A 68 3.94 -16.64 3.01
CA ILE A 68 3.78 -15.79 1.81
C ILE A 68 4.02 -16.62 0.55
N ASN A 69 5.04 -17.48 0.55
CA ASN A 69 5.32 -18.39 -0.54
C ASN A 69 4.24 -19.48 -0.69
N ALA A 70 3.73 -20.02 0.41
CA ALA A 70 2.63 -20.99 0.37
C ALA A 70 1.35 -20.39 -0.22
N LEU A 71 1.05 -19.12 0.07
CA LEU A 71 -0.04 -18.39 -0.57
C LEU A 71 0.22 -18.19 -2.07
N PHE A 72 1.45 -17.84 -2.45
CA PHE A 72 1.81 -17.75 -3.87
C PHE A 72 1.58 -19.09 -4.59
N ASP A 73 1.97 -20.20 -3.97
CA ASP A 73 1.76 -21.54 -4.52
C ASP A 73 0.29 -21.96 -4.63
N GLN A 74 -0.61 -21.32 -3.87
CA GLN A 74 -2.06 -21.53 -3.97
C GLN A 74 -2.67 -20.81 -5.19
N TYR A 75 -2.12 -19.66 -5.59
CA TYR A 75 -2.68 -18.83 -6.65
C TYR A 75 -1.93 -18.91 -7.97
N LYS A 76 -0.72 -19.48 -8.00
CA LYS A 76 0.06 -19.65 -9.24
C LYS A 76 -0.63 -20.57 -10.24
N ASP A 77 -0.24 -20.46 -11.50
CA ASP A 77 -0.79 -21.30 -12.57
C ASP A 77 -0.25 -22.75 -12.52
N GLU A 78 -1.07 -23.69 -13.01
CA GLU A 78 -0.68 -25.10 -13.17
C GLU A 78 0.41 -25.22 -14.24
N GLY A 79 1.67 -25.18 -13.82
CA GLY A 79 2.85 -25.34 -14.69
C GLY A 79 3.74 -24.10 -14.81
N GLY A 80 3.40 -22.99 -14.15
CA GLY A 80 4.20 -21.76 -14.09
C GLY A 80 4.75 -21.45 -12.69
N ASP A 81 5.63 -20.44 -12.61
CA ASP A 81 6.04 -19.80 -11.34
C ASP A 81 5.54 -18.35 -11.26
N GLU A 82 4.41 -18.10 -11.92
CA GLU A 82 3.76 -16.80 -12.01
C GLU A 82 2.27 -16.96 -11.71
N ILE A 83 1.67 -15.90 -11.16
CA ILE A 83 0.22 -15.80 -10.99
C ILE A 83 -0.30 -15.03 -12.20
N SER A 84 -1.15 -15.65 -13.02
CA SER A 84 -1.84 -14.99 -14.12
C SER A 84 -3.09 -14.21 -13.67
N ILE A 85 -3.85 -13.70 -14.64
CA ILE A 85 -5.14 -13.02 -14.42
C ILE A 85 -6.10 -13.93 -13.64
N ASP A 86 -6.17 -15.22 -13.95
CA ASP A 86 -7.08 -16.17 -13.27
C ASP A 86 -6.73 -16.34 -11.80
N GLY A 87 -5.43 -16.45 -11.48
CA GLY A 87 -4.95 -16.48 -10.10
C GLY A 87 -5.17 -15.17 -9.36
N THR A 88 -5.04 -14.04 -10.06
CA THR A 88 -5.32 -12.70 -9.51
C THR A 88 -6.80 -12.56 -9.16
N ILE A 89 -7.72 -13.02 -10.02
CA ILE A 89 -9.16 -12.98 -9.75
C ILE A 89 -9.50 -13.80 -8.50
N LYS A 90 -8.92 -15.00 -8.35
CA LYS A 90 -9.11 -15.83 -7.14
C LYS A 90 -8.58 -15.13 -5.89
N LEU A 91 -7.40 -14.50 -5.96
CA LEU A 91 -6.86 -13.72 -4.86
C LEU A 91 -7.79 -12.56 -4.48
N CYS A 92 -8.30 -11.81 -5.46
CA CYS A 92 -9.26 -10.73 -5.23
C CYS A 92 -10.53 -11.22 -4.52
N GLN A 93 -11.07 -12.37 -4.96
CA GLN A 93 -12.22 -13.02 -4.32
C GLN A 93 -11.92 -13.38 -2.85
N ASP A 94 -10.76 -13.96 -2.58
CA ASP A 94 -10.35 -14.37 -1.22
C ASP A 94 -10.03 -13.17 -0.30
N LEU A 95 -9.57 -12.05 -0.86
CA LEU A 95 -9.38 -10.78 -0.16
C LEU A 95 -10.69 -10.00 0.05
N GLY A 96 -11.77 -10.38 -0.63
CA GLY A 96 -13.03 -9.66 -0.63
C GLY A 96 -12.93 -8.28 -1.30
N VAL A 97 -12.08 -8.18 -2.34
CA VAL A 97 -11.80 -6.95 -3.08
C VAL A 97 -12.20 -7.15 -4.53
N ASP A 98 -12.83 -6.15 -5.15
CA ASP A 98 -13.14 -6.21 -6.57
C ASP A 98 -11.84 -6.13 -7.40
N PRO A 99 -11.71 -6.91 -8.49
CA PRO A 99 -10.51 -6.89 -9.34
C PRO A 99 -10.26 -5.52 -9.99
N GLU A 100 -11.32 -4.71 -10.12
CA GLU A 100 -11.28 -3.35 -10.64
C GLU A 100 -11.18 -2.29 -9.52
N ASP A 101 -11.03 -2.68 -8.25
CA ASP A 101 -10.85 -1.71 -7.15
C ASP A 101 -9.45 -1.07 -7.24
N VAL A 102 -9.39 0.25 -7.02
CA VAL A 102 -8.17 1.05 -6.98
C VAL A 102 -7.12 0.51 -5.99
N VAL A 103 -7.53 -0.22 -4.96
CA VAL A 103 -6.60 -0.85 -4.02
C VAL A 103 -5.72 -1.91 -4.68
N MET A 104 -6.19 -2.56 -5.76
CA MET A 104 -5.38 -3.52 -6.52
C MET A 104 -4.18 -2.85 -7.19
N LEU A 105 -4.31 -1.58 -7.61
CA LEU A 105 -3.19 -0.80 -8.13
C LEU A 105 -2.15 -0.49 -7.05
N ALA A 106 -2.61 -0.18 -5.83
CA ALA A 106 -1.71 0.05 -4.70
C ALA A 106 -0.96 -1.24 -4.33
N ILE A 107 -1.65 -2.39 -4.30
CA ILE A 107 -1.04 -3.70 -4.05
C ILE A 107 -0.03 -4.02 -5.17
N ALA A 108 -0.41 -3.85 -6.44
CA ALA A 108 0.47 -4.06 -7.59
C ALA A 108 1.74 -3.21 -7.50
N TYR A 109 1.60 -1.94 -7.10
CA TYR A 109 2.72 -1.03 -6.87
C TYR A 109 3.68 -1.52 -5.78
N GLU A 110 3.15 -1.92 -4.62
CA GLU A 110 3.98 -2.39 -3.49
C GLU A 110 4.72 -3.70 -3.81
N LEU A 111 4.06 -4.59 -4.54
CA LEU A 111 4.64 -5.85 -4.99
C LEU A 111 5.50 -5.71 -6.26
N LYS A 112 5.60 -4.49 -6.81
CA LYS A 112 6.34 -4.19 -8.03
C LYS A 112 5.95 -5.12 -9.19
N SER A 113 4.65 -5.36 -9.34
CA SER A 113 4.15 -6.20 -10.42
C SER A 113 4.52 -5.57 -11.78
N PRO A 114 4.97 -6.37 -12.76
CA PRO A 114 5.31 -5.85 -14.08
C PRO A 114 4.08 -5.40 -14.87
N ARG A 115 2.95 -6.13 -14.76
CA ARG A 115 1.77 -5.99 -15.62
C ARG A 115 0.50 -6.48 -14.95
N ILE A 116 -0.65 -6.04 -15.48
CA ILE A 116 -1.95 -6.47 -15.00
C ILE A 116 -2.10 -7.99 -15.05
N GLY A 117 -2.39 -8.58 -13.90
CA GLY A 117 -2.54 -10.02 -13.76
C GLY A 117 -1.26 -10.82 -13.97
N GLU A 118 -0.07 -10.22 -13.84
CA GLU A 118 1.20 -10.95 -13.82
C GLU A 118 1.92 -10.68 -12.49
N TRP A 119 2.13 -11.71 -11.68
CA TRP A 119 2.88 -11.61 -10.44
C TRP A 119 4.04 -12.59 -10.39
N ASN A 120 5.23 -12.06 -10.16
CA ASN A 120 6.42 -12.87 -9.94
C ASN A 120 6.57 -13.21 -8.44
N ARG A 121 7.19 -14.36 -8.16
CA ARG A 121 7.41 -14.82 -6.78
C ARG A 121 8.28 -13.84 -5.98
N GLN A 122 9.28 -13.24 -6.62
CA GLN A 122 10.20 -12.31 -5.95
C GLN A 122 9.47 -11.05 -5.46
N GLY A 123 8.76 -10.35 -6.35
CA GLY A 123 8.00 -9.14 -6.02
C GLY A 123 6.86 -9.41 -5.06
N TRP A 124 6.17 -10.55 -5.20
CA TRP A 124 5.17 -11.00 -4.24
C TRP A 124 5.76 -11.18 -2.83
N SER A 125 6.84 -11.95 -2.72
CA SER A 125 7.45 -12.26 -1.42
C SER A 125 8.08 -11.03 -0.76
N GLU A 126 8.79 -10.20 -1.52
CA GLU A 126 9.38 -8.96 -1.03
C GLU A 126 8.31 -7.92 -0.67
N GLY A 127 7.30 -7.73 -1.51
CA GLY A 127 6.23 -6.76 -1.31
C GLY A 127 5.44 -7.04 -0.04
N TRP A 128 4.92 -8.26 0.11
CA TRP A 128 4.17 -8.64 1.32
C TRP A 128 5.04 -8.65 2.58
N LYS A 129 6.32 -9.00 2.46
CA LYS A 129 7.28 -8.90 3.58
C LYS A 129 7.51 -7.45 3.99
N ASN A 130 7.61 -6.51 3.04
CA ASN A 130 7.78 -5.09 3.34
C ASN A 130 6.52 -4.47 3.94
N ILE A 131 5.34 -4.89 3.46
CA ILE A 131 4.04 -4.49 4.02
C ILE A 131 3.84 -5.05 5.44
N GLY A 132 4.44 -6.21 5.75
CA GLY A 132 4.25 -6.90 7.02
C GLY A 132 3.04 -7.84 7.03
N ALA A 133 2.61 -8.34 5.87
CA ALA A 133 1.48 -9.25 5.74
C ALA A 133 1.94 -10.67 5.34
N ASP A 134 1.44 -11.69 6.04
CA ASP A 134 1.81 -13.09 5.81
C ASP A 134 0.61 -14.05 5.69
N SER A 135 -0.59 -13.50 5.68
CA SER A 135 -1.87 -14.23 5.63
C SER A 135 -2.98 -13.39 4.99
N LEU A 136 -4.00 -14.02 4.40
CA LEU A 136 -5.14 -13.33 3.78
C LEU A 136 -5.79 -12.25 4.68
N PRO A 137 -6.02 -12.47 6.00
CA PRO A 137 -6.57 -11.43 6.86
C PRO A 137 -5.63 -10.23 7.00
N THR A 138 -4.32 -10.46 7.12
CA THR A 138 -3.32 -9.38 7.20
C THR A 138 -3.17 -8.64 5.88
N MET A 139 -3.31 -9.34 4.74
CA MET A 139 -3.32 -8.75 3.41
C MET A 139 -4.56 -7.87 3.21
N THR A 140 -5.73 -8.33 3.64
CA THR A 140 -6.99 -7.56 3.61
C THR A 140 -6.91 -6.29 4.46
N ALA A 141 -6.36 -6.40 5.68
CA ALA A 141 -6.12 -5.25 6.55
C ALA A 141 -5.12 -4.26 5.92
N SER A 142 -4.08 -4.79 5.24
CA SER A 142 -3.09 -3.99 4.54
C SER A 142 -3.68 -3.29 3.32
N ALA A 143 -4.55 -3.96 2.56
CA ALA A 143 -5.28 -3.37 1.44
C ALA A 143 -6.10 -2.15 1.90
N SER A 144 -6.83 -2.28 3.01
CA SER A 144 -7.58 -1.17 3.60
C SER A 144 -6.67 0.00 4.03
N LYS A 145 -5.48 -0.30 4.56
CA LYS A 145 -4.47 0.71 4.93
C LYS A 145 -3.90 1.42 3.70
N LEU A 146 -3.52 0.66 2.68
CA LEU A 146 -2.98 1.17 1.42
C LEU A 146 -4.00 2.07 0.71
N ARG A 147 -5.28 1.69 0.71
CA ARG A 147 -6.37 2.52 0.16
C ARG A 147 -6.45 3.89 0.83
N LYS A 148 -6.42 3.93 2.17
CA LYS A 148 -6.41 5.19 2.94
C LYS A 148 -5.17 6.01 2.65
N GLN A 149 -4.01 5.36 2.58
CA GLN A 149 -2.75 6.03 2.26
C GLN A 149 -2.77 6.61 0.84
N LEU A 150 -3.33 5.88 -0.13
CA LEU A 150 -3.49 6.33 -1.50
C LEU A 150 -4.42 7.55 -1.59
N SER A 151 -5.49 7.57 -0.81
CA SER A 151 -6.41 8.71 -0.80
C SER A 151 -5.82 9.92 -0.08
N SER A 152 -5.02 9.75 0.98
CA SER A 152 -4.57 10.85 1.84
C SER A 152 -3.19 11.43 1.52
N ASP A 153 -2.27 10.65 0.94
CA ASP A 153 -0.87 11.06 0.73
C ASP A 153 -0.62 11.47 -0.73
N PRO A 154 -0.41 12.77 -1.03
CA PRO A 154 -0.15 13.25 -2.39
C PRO A 154 1.11 12.66 -3.05
N LYS A 155 2.15 12.36 -2.25
CA LYS A 155 3.42 11.80 -2.76
C LYS A 155 3.27 10.33 -3.09
N TYR A 156 2.57 9.59 -2.24
CA TYR A 156 2.27 8.19 -2.50
C TYR A 156 1.33 8.05 -3.71
N PHE A 157 0.28 8.88 -3.78
CA PHE A 157 -0.60 8.95 -4.93
C PHE A 157 0.16 9.25 -6.23
N ALA A 158 1.08 10.22 -6.23
CA ALA A 158 1.90 10.51 -7.41
C ALA A 158 2.69 9.30 -7.92
N LYS A 159 3.26 8.50 -6.99
CA LYS A 159 4.01 7.29 -7.33
C LYS A 159 3.12 6.21 -7.93
N VAL A 160 1.98 5.93 -7.30
CA VAL A 160 1.01 4.92 -7.78
C VAL A 160 0.39 5.36 -9.11
N TYR A 161 0.07 6.65 -9.26
CA TYR A 161 -0.45 7.23 -10.48
C TYR A 161 0.55 7.10 -11.65
N ALA A 162 1.83 7.42 -11.43
CA ALA A 162 2.86 7.25 -12.45
C ALA A 162 3.12 5.78 -12.80
N TYR A 163 3.09 4.90 -11.79
CA TYR A 163 3.22 3.45 -11.99
C TYR A 163 2.06 2.87 -12.79
N THR A 164 0.83 3.33 -12.55
CA THR A 164 -0.38 2.83 -13.21
C THR A 164 -0.26 2.95 -14.74
N PHE A 165 0.38 4.00 -15.26
CA PHE A 165 0.61 4.14 -16.69
C PHE A 165 1.44 3.00 -17.27
N GLU A 166 2.58 2.67 -16.64
CA GLU A 166 3.44 1.58 -17.11
C GLU A 166 2.78 0.21 -16.89
N PHE A 167 2.05 0.05 -15.79
CA PHE A 167 1.31 -1.16 -15.45
C PHE A 167 0.17 -1.47 -16.43
N ALA A 168 -0.52 -0.43 -16.91
CA ALA A 168 -1.64 -0.53 -17.84
C ALA A 168 -1.21 -0.66 -19.31
N LYS A 169 0.01 -0.24 -19.64
CA LYS A 169 0.51 -0.16 -21.01
C LYS A 169 0.97 -1.53 -21.51
N SER A 170 0.46 -1.95 -22.65
CA SER A 170 0.89 -3.19 -23.31
C SER A 170 2.36 -3.13 -23.76
N GLU A 171 3.00 -4.30 -23.83
CA GLU A 171 4.40 -4.42 -24.26
C GLU A 171 4.59 -3.88 -25.70
N GLY A 172 5.57 -3.00 -25.88
CA GLY A 172 5.87 -2.36 -27.17
C GLY A 172 5.05 -1.10 -27.50
N GLN A 173 3.97 -0.79 -26.78
CA GLN A 173 3.23 0.47 -26.99
C GLN A 173 3.89 1.64 -26.25
N ARG A 174 3.80 2.85 -26.82
CA ARG A 174 4.29 4.12 -26.22
C ARG A 174 3.16 4.98 -25.63
N SER A 175 1.91 4.62 -25.91
CA SER A 175 0.71 5.30 -25.42
C SER A 175 -0.26 4.27 -24.86
N LEU A 176 -1.06 4.68 -23.89
CA LEU A 176 -2.13 3.88 -23.31
C LEU A 176 -3.42 4.07 -24.12
N PRO A 177 -4.18 3.03 -24.48
CA PRO A 177 -5.48 3.21 -25.14
C PRO A 177 -6.40 4.10 -24.31
N THR A 178 -7.18 4.96 -24.97
CA THR A 178 -8.04 5.94 -24.27
C THR A 178 -9.04 5.28 -23.33
N ASP A 179 -9.67 4.18 -23.74
CA ASP A 179 -10.65 3.46 -22.91
C ASP A 179 -10.01 2.93 -21.62
N THR A 180 -8.79 2.39 -21.73
CA THR A 180 -8.02 1.92 -20.57
C THR A 180 -7.58 3.08 -19.68
N ALA A 181 -7.15 4.20 -20.28
CA ALA A 181 -6.79 5.40 -19.53
C ALA A 181 -7.98 5.97 -18.76
N GLN A 182 -9.17 6.04 -19.39
CA GLN A 182 -10.41 6.48 -18.76
C GLN A 182 -10.81 5.56 -17.60
N ALA A 183 -10.71 4.24 -17.77
CA ALA A 183 -10.99 3.29 -16.70
C ALA A 183 -10.08 3.55 -15.47
N PHE A 184 -8.77 3.68 -15.66
CA PHE A 184 -7.85 3.94 -14.56
C PHE A 184 -8.02 5.33 -13.94
N TRP A 185 -8.29 6.37 -14.74
CA TRP A 185 -8.64 7.69 -14.23
C TRP A 185 -9.94 7.67 -13.43
N GLY A 186 -10.94 6.90 -13.84
CA GLY A 186 -12.20 6.74 -13.12
C GLY A 186 -12.02 6.11 -11.73
N LEU A 187 -10.96 5.33 -11.54
CA LEU A 187 -10.60 4.75 -10.24
C LEU A 187 -9.74 5.70 -9.39
N LEU A 188 -8.72 6.31 -10.00
CA LEU A 188 -7.71 7.10 -9.29
C LEU A 188 -8.18 8.51 -8.95
N LEU A 189 -8.82 9.22 -9.88
CA LEU A 189 -9.13 10.65 -9.71
C LEU A 189 -10.19 10.90 -8.64
N PRO A 190 -11.34 10.20 -8.61
CA PRO A 190 -12.32 10.40 -7.53
C PRO A 190 -11.73 10.10 -6.16
N LEU A 191 -10.92 9.04 -6.03
CA LEU A 191 -10.25 8.69 -4.76
C LEU A 191 -9.29 9.80 -4.32
N GLY A 192 -8.48 10.32 -5.24
CA GLY A 192 -7.51 11.38 -4.94
C GLY A 192 -8.17 12.72 -4.60
N LEU A 193 -9.29 13.04 -5.25
CA LEU A 193 -10.07 14.27 -5.00
C LEU A 193 -10.80 14.18 -3.66
N GLN A 194 -11.49 13.07 -3.37
CA GLN A 194 -12.20 12.87 -2.10
C GLN A 194 -11.25 12.72 -0.91
N GLY A 195 -10.08 12.10 -1.11
CA GLY A 195 -9.10 11.86 -0.06
C GLY A 195 -8.15 13.01 0.23
N GLY A 196 -8.12 14.04 -0.62
CA GLY A 196 -7.22 15.18 -0.49
C GLY A 196 -5.81 14.98 -1.07
N ALA A 197 -5.48 13.80 -1.61
CA ALA A 197 -4.21 13.58 -2.32
C ALA A 197 -4.05 14.44 -3.59
N LEU A 198 -5.16 14.85 -4.20
CA LEU A 198 -5.24 15.79 -5.32
C LEU A 198 -5.69 17.19 -4.89
N SER A 199 -5.55 17.54 -3.61
CA SER A 199 -5.87 18.90 -3.14
C SER A 199 -5.09 19.96 -3.93
N HIS A 200 -5.80 21.07 -4.20
CA HIS A 200 -5.26 22.22 -4.90
C HIS A 200 -4.04 22.76 -4.16
N VAL A 201 -2.99 23.07 -4.91
CA VAL A 201 -1.81 23.75 -4.38
C VAL A 201 -1.77 25.13 -5.01
N ASP A 202 -2.08 26.15 -4.22
CA ASP A 202 -1.76 27.53 -4.60
C ASP A 202 -0.22 27.67 -4.60
N GLU A 203 0.37 27.98 -5.75
CA GLU A 203 1.82 28.21 -5.89
C GLU A 203 2.26 29.57 -5.33
N ASP A 204 1.33 30.41 -4.89
CA ASP A 204 1.62 31.73 -4.32
C ASP A 204 1.86 31.65 -2.80
N GLU A 205 3.13 31.63 -2.40
CA GLU A 205 3.60 31.64 -1.00
C GLU A 205 3.26 32.93 -0.18
N ASP A 206 2.40 33.85 -0.66
CA ASP A 206 2.22 35.16 -0.01
C ASP A 206 0.78 35.70 0.08
N VAL A 207 -0.23 34.83 0.25
CA VAL A 207 -1.59 35.31 0.60
C VAL A 207 -2.25 34.46 1.69
N SER A 208 -2.32 35.08 2.88
CA SER A 208 -3.33 34.96 3.94
C SER A 208 -4.10 33.64 4.10
N MET A 209 -4.03 33.05 5.31
CA MET A 209 -5.03 32.10 5.81
C MET A 209 -6.46 32.65 5.58
N GLY A 210 -7.16 32.11 4.58
CA GLY A 210 -8.54 32.47 4.28
C GLY A 210 -9.09 31.64 3.13
N GLU A 211 -9.94 30.68 3.45
CA GLU A 211 -10.79 29.90 2.53
C GLU A 211 -10.11 28.81 1.69
N THR A 212 -9.42 27.89 2.37
CA THR A 212 -9.21 26.53 1.83
C THR A 212 -10.55 25.79 1.76
N GLY A 213 -11.23 25.87 0.61
CA GLY A 213 -12.25 24.87 0.30
C GLY A 213 -13.37 25.32 -0.60
N ASN A 214 -13.12 25.53 -1.90
CA ASN A 214 -14.05 25.10 -2.95
C ASN A 214 -13.56 25.26 -4.40
N ASP A 215 -12.40 25.89 -4.63
CA ASP A 215 -12.08 26.43 -5.96
C ASP A 215 -11.12 25.56 -6.80
N GLY A 216 -11.08 24.25 -6.55
CA GLY A 216 -10.23 23.31 -7.29
C GLY A 216 -10.97 22.48 -8.34
N PHE A 217 -10.24 21.59 -9.00
CA PHE A 217 -10.80 20.60 -9.92
C PHE A 217 -11.81 19.68 -9.23
N LYS A 218 -12.98 19.45 -9.84
CA LYS A 218 -14.10 18.69 -9.28
C LYS A 218 -14.35 17.39 -10.06
N GLU A 219 -15.13 16.48 -9.49
CA GLU A 219 -15.55 15.24 -10.17
C GLU A 219 -16.31 15.51 -11.48
N GLU A 220 -17.07 16.61 -11.57
CA GLU A 220 -17.74 17.01 -12.82
C GLU A 220 -16.75 17.30 -13.95
N HIS A 221 -15.57 17.84 -13.64
CA HIS A 221 -14.52 18.10 -14.61
C HIS A 221 -13.83 16.80 -15.07
N VAL A 222 -13.80 15.75 -14.22
CA VAL A 222 -13.38 14.40 -14.65
C VAL A 222 -14.29 13.89 -15.76
N GLN A 223 -15.61 14.08 -15.60
CA GLN A 223 -16.56 13.67 -16.63
C GLN A 223 -16.40 14.49 -17.92
N TRP A 224 -16.18 15.81 -17.81
CA TRP A 224 -15.91 16.64 -18.98
C TRP A 224 -14.64 16.21 -19.72
N TRP A 225 -13.61 15.78 -18.99
CA TRP A 225 -12.39 15.23 -19.58
C TRP A 225 -12.69 13.94 -20.36
N PHE A 226 -13.51 13.05 -19.82
CA PHE A 226 -13.89 11.83 -20.53
C PHE A 226 -14.74 12.11 -21.77
N ASP A 227 -15.72 13.02 -21.67
CA ASP A 227 -16.53 13.48 -22.80
C ASP A 227 -15.62 14.06 -23.91
N PHE A 228 -14.69 14.95 -23.55
CA PHE A 228 -13.72 15.55 -24.47
C PHE A 228 -12.86 14.50 -25.18
N LEU A 229 -12.32 13.53 -24.45
CA LEU A 229 -11.50 12.45 -25.04
C LEU A 229 -12.30 11.61 -26.04
N ASN A 230 -13.57 11.35 -25.74
CA ASN A 230 -14.48 10.60 -26.60
C ASN A 230 -14.88 11.39 -27.85
N GLU A 231 -15.19 12.68 -27.72
CA GLU A 231 -15.51 13.58 -28.83
C GLU A 231 -14.32 13.75 -29.78
N LYS A 232 -13.12 13.96 -29.23
CA LYS A 232 -11.88 14.09 -29.99
C LYS A 232 -11.44 12.77 -30.63
N LYS A 233 -12.04 11.63 -30.24
CA LYS A 233 -11.68 10.27 -30.68
C LYS A 233 -10.19 10.00 -30.57
N LEU A 234 -9.60 10.46 -29.46
CA LEU A 234 -8.21 10.18 -29.16
C LEU A 234 -8.01 8.67 -29.09
N LYS A 235 -7.02 8.15 -29.82
CA LYS A 235 -6.73 6.71 -29.87
C LYS A 235 -5.85 6.23 -28.71
N GLY A 236 -5.17 7.15 -28.04
CA GLY A 236 -4.39 6.84 -26.87
C GLY A 236 -3.76 8.06 -26.22
N VAL A 237 -3.42 7.90 -24.94
CA VAL A 237 -2.84 8.89 -24.05
C VAL A 237 -1.34 8.64 -23.94
N SER A 238 -0.53 9.68 -24.15
CA SER A 238 0.91 9.59 -23.97
C SER A 238 1.30 9.64 -22.50
N LYS A 239 2.50 9.14 -22.14
CA LYS A 239 3.03 9.22 -20.77
C LYS A 239 3.09 10.65 -20.25
N ASP A 240 3.45 11.57 -21.15
CA ASP A 240 3.56 12.99 -20.86
C ASP A 240 2.19 13.58 -20.51
N THR A 241 1.18 13.35 -21.37
CA THR A 241 -0.22 13.74 -21.09
C THR A 241 -0.74 13.15 -19.79
N TRP A 242 -0.49 11.86 -19.55
CA TRP A 242 -0.90 11.20 -18.30
C TRP A 242 -0.28 11.89 -17.08
N SER A 243 1.04 12.10 -17.09
CA SER A 243 1.77 12.66 -15.94
C SER A 243 1.37 14.11 -15.69
N MET A 244 1.35 14.94 -16.73
CA MET A 244 1.00 16.35 -16.66
C MET A 244 -0.46 16.58 -16.25
N PHE A 245 -1.37 15.66 -16.59
CA PHE A 245 -2.78 15.80 -16.20
C PHE A 245 -2.99 15.80 -14.69
N ARG A 246 -2.19 15.04 -13.92
CA ARG A 246 -2.22 15.09 -12.46
C ARG A 246 -1.82 16.48 -11.94
N ASP A 247 -0.75 17.03 -12.50
CA ASP A 247 -0.23 18.32 -12.04
C ASP A 247 -1.21 19.43 -12.41
N PHE A 248 -1.79 19.38 -13.61
CA PHE A 248 -2.90 20.23 -14.04
C PHE A 248 -4.08 20.19 -13.05
N ILE A 249 -4.56 19.00 -12.65
CA ILE A 249 -5.66 18.86 -11.66
C ILE A 249 -5.35 19.58 -10.35
N ARG A 250 -4.07 19.61 -9.93
CA ARG A 250 -3.64 20.23 -8.67
C ARG A 250 -3.43 21.73 -8.78
N THR A 251 -3.15 22.27 -9.98
CA THR A 251 -2.85 23.69 -10.19
C THR A 251 -4.03 24.47 -10.77
N ILE A 252 -5.03 23.79 -11.34
CA ILE A 252 -6.16 24.46 -11.99
C ILE A 252 -7.22 24.90 -11.00
N ASP A 253 -7.81 26.08 -11.26
CA ASP A 253 -8.98 26.59 -10.55
C ASP A 253 -10.28 25.99 -11.10
N SER A 254 -11.35 26.04 -10.31
CA SER A 254 -12.66 25.48 -10.70
C SER A 254 -13.27 26.12 -11.96
N GLN A 255 -12.82 27.33 -12.33
CA GLN A 255 -13.30 28.06 -13.52
C GLN A 255 -12.31 28.04 -14.69
N PHE A 256 -11.18 27.33 -14.55
CA PHE A 256 -10.09 27.28 -15.53
C PHE A 256 -9.57 28.66 -15.95
N LYS A 257 -9.71 29.70 -15.10
CA LYS A 257 -9.30 31.08 -15.40
C LYS A 257 -7.82 31.32 -15.17
N LYS A 258 -7.21 30.63 -14.20
CA LYS A 258 -5.78 30.72 -13.88
C LYS A 258 -4.90 29.88 -14.82
N TYR A 259 -5.49 29.19 -15.80
CA TYR A 259 -4.72 28.40 -16.76
C TYR A 259 -3.84 29.28 -17.66
N ASP A 260 -2.53 29.02 -17.61
CA ASP A 260 -1.53 29.59 -18.50
C ASP A 260 -1.34 28.70 -19.73
N ALA A 261 -1.79 29.18 -20.90
CA ALA A 261 -1.63 28.50 -22.18
C ALA A 261 -0.22 28.68 -22.80
N GLU A 262 0.63 29.54 -22.22
CA GLU A 262 2.04 29.67 -22.62
C GLU A 262 2.96 28.72 -21.83
N ALA A 263 2.44 28.08 -20.78
CA ALA A 263 3.14 27.03 -20.05
C ALA A 263 3.32 25.77 -20.93
N ALA A 264 4.30 24.93 -20.58
CA ALA A 264 4.67 23.74 -21.36
C ALA A 264 3.69 22.56 -21.16
N TRP A 265 2.39 22.81 -21.24
CA TRP A 265 1.36 21.78 -21.16
C TRP A 265 1.26 21.00 -22.48
N PRO A 266 0.85 19.73 -22.44
CA PRO A 266 0.49 18.98 -23.65
C PRO A 266 -0.71 19.63 -24.34
N SER A 267 -0.69 19.71 -25.67
CA SER A 267 -1.80 20.30 -26.46
C SER A 267 -3.17 19.69 -26.16
N THR A 268 -3.22 18.43 -25.73
CA THR A 268 -4.45 17.77 -25.28
C THR A 268 -5.06 18.45 -24.05
N ILE A 269 -4.25 18.97 -23.14
CA ILE A 269 -4.70 19.72 -21.96
C ILE A 269 -5.16 21.12 -22.37
N ASP A 270 -4.41 21.82 -23.23
CA ASP A 270 -4.80 23.13 -23.76
C ASP A 270 -6.20 23.08 -24.40
N GLU A 271 -6.39 22.11 -25.31
CA GLU A 271 -7.66 21.92 -26.00
C GLU A 271 -8.80 21.53 -25.04
N PHE A 272 -8.50 20.81 -23.96
CA PHE A 272 -9.49 20.49 -22.94
C PHE A 272 -9.89 21.73 -22.12
N VAL A 273 -8.95 22.62 -21.81
CA VAL A 273 -9.26 23.88 -21.11
C VAL A 273 -10.20 24.73 -21.98
N ASP A 274 -9.93 24.83 -23.27
CA ASP A 274 -10.83 25.54 -24.20
C ASP A 274 -12.21 24.88 -24.27
N TYR A 275 -12.27 23.54 -24.32
CA TYR A 275 -13.52 22.79 -24.26
C TYR A 275 -14.30 23.07 -22.97
N ALA A 276 -13.63 23.01 -21.81
CA ALA A 276 -14.22 23.24 -20.50
C ALA A 276 -14.71 24.69 -20.35
N ARG A 277 -13.93 25.68 -20.81
CA ARG A 277 -14.31 27.10 -20.81
C ARG A 277 -15.54 27.35 -21.68
N ASN A 278 -15.60 26.76 -22.87
CA ASN A 278 -16.77 26.86 -23.75
C ASN A 278 -18.01 26.23 -23.10
N ARG A 279 -17.86 25.06 -22.45
CA ARG A 279 -18.96 24.38 -21.76
C ARG A 279 -19.46 25.15 -20.53
N ALA A 280 -18.53 25.73 -19.75
CA ALA A 280 -18.84 26.56 -18.60
C ALA A 280 -19.46 27.92 -18.98
N GLY A 281 -19.05 28.52 -20.10
CA GLY A 281 -19.60 29.78 -20.61
C GLY A 281 -20.95 29.64 -21.31
N THR A 282 -21.40 28.41 -21.59
CA THR A 282 -22.71 28.12 -22.21
C THR A 282 -23.79 27.79 -21.16
N SER A 283 -23.45 27.76 -19.87
CA SER A 283 -24.39 27.54 -18.75
C SER A 283 -24.78 28.82 -18.02
#